data_AF-A0AAP9KWX2-F1
#
_entry.id   AF-A0AAP9KWX2-F1
#
_cell.length_a   1.000
_cell.length_b   1.000
_cell.length_c   1.000
_cell.angle_alpha   90.00
_cell.angle_beta   90.00
_cell.angle_gamma   90.00
#
_symmetry.space_group_name_H-M   'P 1'
#
loop_
_entity.id
_entity.type
_entity.pdbx_description
1 polymer ?
#
loop_
_entity_poly.entity_id
_entity_poly.type
_entity_poly.pdbx_seq_one_letter_code
_entity_poly.pdbx_strand_id
1 'polypeptide(L)'
;MGSYDYVQRVYNENMRLAAYKLPQTAADGDVTFIDDGLIKLTMQIADGRVLKITIVATNPCSSVYMQVFEGFEFGFNAVSTWIQNYEETTSTHGPSRGIVKGMLADYNTTADNVLTVSLTRVSGKAPA
;
A
#
# COMPACT_ATOMS: atom_id res chain seq x y z
N MET A 1 6.67 -4.22 9.33
CA MET A 1 7.02 -3.40 8.15
C MET A 1 8.11 -2.44 8.65
N GLY A 2 8.93 -1.85 7.78
CA GLY A 2 10.20 -1.22 8.21
C GLY A 2 10.01 0.07 9.03
N SER A 3 11.11 0.79 9.28
CA SER A 3 11.03 2.21 9.66
C SER A 3 10.28 3.02 8.60
N TYR A 4 9.72 4.16 9.00
CA TYR A 4 9.12 5.11 8.06
C TYR A 4 10.13 5.52 7.00
N ASP A 5 11.35 5.87 7.39
CA ASP A 5 12.43 6.26 6.47
C ASP A 5 12.70 5.19 5.42
N TYR A 6 12.75 3.91 5.82
CA TYR A 6 12.88 2.81 4.87
C TYR A 6 11.69 2.76 3.90
N VAL A 7 10.45 2.75 4.41
CA VAL A 7 9.23 2.64 3.60
C VAL A 7 9.11 3.81 2.63
N GLN A 8 9.28 5.03 3.14
CA GLN A 8 9.27 6.29 2.40
C GLN A 8 10.27 6.25 1.25
N ARG A 9 11.52 5.86 1.53
CA ARG A 9 12.58 5.83 0.53
C ARG A 9 12.28 4.83 -0.59
N VAL A 10 12.01 3.57 -0.25
CA VAL A 10 11.80 2.53 -1.26
C VAL A 10 10.53 2.77 -2.09
N TYR A 11 9.50 3.35 -1.47
CA TYR A 11 8.30 3.78 -2.19
C TYR A 11 8.60 4.95 -3.14
N ASN A 12 9.25 6.02 -2.65
CA ASN A 12 9.54 7.21 -3.46
C ASN A 12 10.54 6.96 -4.59
N GLU A 13 11.43 5.98 -4.45
CA GLU A 13 12.33 5.49 -5.50
C GLU A 13 11.55 4.89 -6.68
N ASN A 14 10.38 4.30 -6.41
CA ASN A 14 9.50 3.68 -7.41
C ASN A 14 8.29 4.55 -7.78
N MET A 15 8.12 5.71 -7.15
CA MET A 15 7.00 6.62 -7.39
C MET A 15 7.32 7.65 -8.48
N ARG A 16 6.63 7.54 -9.61
CA ARG A 16 6.77 8.46 -10.75
C ARG A 16 5.94 9.73 -10.61
N LEU A 17 4.83 9.68 -9.89
CA LEU A 17 3.92 10.82 -9.74
C LEU A 17 4.37 11.67 -8.55
N ALA A 18 4.88 12.86 -8.81
CA ALA A 18 5.41 13.75 -7.76
C ALA A 18 4.38 14.06 -6.66
N ALA A 19 3.11 14.25 -7.05
CA ALA A 19 2.02 14.52 -6.12
C ALA A 19 1.71 13.36 -5.15
N TYR A 20 2.15 12.14 -5.45
CA TYR A 20 1.89 10.95 -4.65
C TYR A 20 3.12 10.49 -3.87
N LYS A 21 4.23 11.25 -3.88
CA LYS A 21 5.41 10.93 -3.06
C LYS A 21 5.13 11.17 -1.58
N LEU A 22 5.65 10.27 -0.75
CA LEU A 22 5.63 10.43 0.71
C LEU A 22 6.58 11.57 1.14
N PRO A 23 6.24 12.34 2.18
CA PRO A 23 7.12 13.36 2.74
C PRO A 23 8.37 12.69 3.36
N GLN A 24 9.41 13.48 3.62
CA GLN A 24 10.66 12.95 4.18
C GLN A 24 10.50 12.43 5.61
N THR A 25 9.55 12.95 6.37
CA THR A 25 9.31 12.59 7.78
C THR A 25 7.83 12.46 8.05
N ALA A 26 7.46 11.59 8.99
CA ALA A 26 6.11 11.48 9.53
C ALA A 26 6.16 11.28 11.05
N ALA A 27 5.14 11.79 11.74
CA ALA A 27 4.94 11.53 13.15
C ALA A 27 4.30 10.15 13.37
N ASP A 28 4.42 9.63 14.59
CA ASP A 28 3.65 8.47 15.03
C ASP A 28 2.13 8.77 15.05
N GLY A 29 1.33 7.72 14.93
CA GLY A 29 -0.14 7.76 14.88
C GLY A 29 -0.72 7.23 13.58
N ASP A 30 -2.02 7.45 13.39
CA ASP A 30 -2.72 7.19 12.14
C ASP A 30 -2.56 8.42 11.21
N VAL A 31 -1.62 8.33 10.26
CA VAL A 31 -1.26 9.44 9.37
C VAL A 31 -1.95 9.27 8.02
N THR A 32 -2.59 10.33 7.52
CA THR A 32 -3.11 10.41 6.15
C THR A 32 -2.13 11.20 5.30
N PHE A 33 -1.56 10.55 4.28
CA PHE A 33 -0.60 11.19 3.35
C PHE A 33 -1.28 11.73 2.10
N ILE A 34 -2.34 11.05 1.65
CA ILE A 34 -3.07 11.38 0.43
C ILE A 34 -4.56 11.17 0.72
N ASP A 35 -5.39 12.13 0.30
CA ASP A 35 -6.85 12.05 0.33
C ASP A 35 -7.40 13.01 -0.74
N ASP A 36 -7.41 12.57 -2.00
CA ASP A 36 -7.76 13.39 -3.17
C ASP A 36 -9.09 12.97 -3.85
N GLY A 37 -9.84 12.07 -3.21
CA GLY A 37 -11.08 11.48 -3.74
C GLY A 37 -10.87 10.31 -4.71
N LEU A 38 -9.71 10.21 -5.36
CA LEU A 38 -9.33 9.03 -6.15
C LEU A 38 -8.58 8.02 -5.29
N ILE A 39 -7.60 8.49 -4.52
CA ILE A 39 -6.74 7.73 -3.62
C ILE A 39 -6.84 8.30 -2.21
N LYS A 40 -6.95 7.40 -1.24
CA LYS A 40 -6.66 7.68 0.17
C LYS A 40 -5.55 6.75 0.64
N LEU A 41 -4.39 7.32 0.98
CA LEU A 41 -3.22 6.59 1.49
C LEU A 41 -3.01 6.96 2.96
N THR A 42 -3.16 5.98 3.84
CA THR A 42 -2.89 6.13 5.27
C THR A 42 -1.85 5.14 5.75
N MET A 43 -1.17 5.48 6.85
CA MET A 43 -0.29 4.57 7.57
C MET A 43 -0.51 4.66 9.06
N GLN A 44 -0.35 3.52 9.73
CA GLN A 44 -0.24 3.46 11.18
C GLN A 44 1.24 3.40 11.53
N ILE A 45 1.74 4.39 12.29
CA ILE A 45 3.14 4.52 12.64
C ILE A 45 3.29 4.52 14.16
N ALA A 46 4.23 3.74 14.69
CA ALA A 46 4.56 3.73 16.11
C ALA A 46 6.06 3.50 16.30
N ASP A 47 6.69 4.29 17.16
CA ASP A 47 8.13 4.29 17.39
C ASP A 47 8.92 4.45 16.08
N GLY A 48 8.42 5.32 15.18
CA GLY A 48 9.01 5.54 13.85
C GLY A 48 8.88 4.35 12.89
N ARG A 49 8.08 3.32 13.23
CA ARG A 49 7.88 2.13 12.41
C ARG A 49 6.48 2.08 11.82
N VAL A 50 6.41 1.73 10.54
CA VAL A 50 5.13 1.54 9.86
C VAL A 50 4.59 0.17 10.24
N LEU A 51 3.40 0.14 10.85
CA LEU A 51 2.70 -1.08 11.27
C LEU A 51 1.73 -1.58 10.20
N LYS A 52 1.01 -0.64 9.58
CA LYS A 52 0.02 -0.90 8.53
C LYS A 52 0.04 0.24 7.50
N ILE A 53 -0.11 -0.12 6.24
CA ILE A 53 -0.37 0.82 5.14
C ILE A 53 -1.76 0.49 4.61
N THR A 54 -2.59 1.50 4.34
CA THR A 54 -3.89 1.32 3.73
C THR A 54 -4.04 2.23 2.53
N ILE A 55 -4.42 1.66 1.39
CA ILE A 55 -4.76 2.40 0.18
C ILE A 55 -6.23 2.12 -0.10
N VAL A 56 -7.02 3.18 -0.21
CA VAL A 56 -8.39 3.12 -0.75
C VAL A 56 -8.39 3.79 -2.12
N ALA A 57 -9.02 3.15 -3.10
CA ALA A 57 -9.16 3.69 -4.45
C ALA A 57 -10.61 3.60 -4.93
N THR A 58 -11.16 4.72 -5.42
CA THR A 58 -12.52 4.77 -6.00
C THR A 58 -12.55 4.37 -7.48
N ASN A 59 -11.38 4.26 -8.11
CA ASN A 59 -11.20 3.66 -9.43
C ASN A 59 -9.93 2.77 -9.42
N PRO A 60 -10.06 1.49 -9.06
CA PRO A 60 -8.92 0.56 -8.97
C PRO A 60 -8.24 0.30 -10.32
N CYS A 61 -8.92 0.50 -11.45
CA CYS A 61 -8.32 0.36 -12.78
C CYS A 61 -7.57 1.61 -13.24
N SER A 62 -7.51 2.67 -12.42
CA SER A 62 -6.79 3.90 -12.77
C SER A 62 -5.28 3.69 -12.80
N SER A 63 -4.60 4.36 -13.73
CA SER A 63 -3.13 4.36 -13.79
C SER A 63 -2.51 4.98 -12.53
N VAL A 64 -3.23 5.88 -11.85
CA VAL A 64 -2.81 6.48 -10.59
C VAL A 64 -2.77 5.44 -9.48
N TYR A 65 -3.85 4.65 -9.31
CA TYR A 65 -3.85 3.56 -8.34
C TYR A 65 -2.73 2.56 -8.64
N MET A 66 -2.58 2.14 -9.91
CA MET A 66 -1.51 1.22 -10.31
C MET A 66 -0.15 1.75 -9.89
N GLN A 67 0.17 3.00 -10.21
CA GLN A 67 1.45 3.59 -9.84
C GLN A 67 1.64 3.67 -8.31
N VAL A 68 0.60 4.00 -7.54
CA VAL A 68 0.64 4.04 -6.06
C VAL A 68 0.89 2.67 -5.48
N PHE A 69 0.18 1.65 -5.97
CA PHE A 69 0.33 0.28 -5.53
C PHE A 69 1.70 -0.30 -5.88
N GLU A 70 2.13 -0.14 -7.14
CA GLU A 70 3.42 -0.57 -7.65
C GLU A 70 4.58 0.08 -6.90
N GLY A 71 4.43 1.33 -6.44
CA GLY A 71 5.42 1.99 -5.58
C GLY A 71 5.77 1.15 -4.35
N PHE A 72 4.78 0.50 -3.72
CA PHE A 72 5.00 -0.43 -2.61
C PHE A 72 5.42 -1.82 -3.09
N GLU A 73 4.80 -2.36 -4.15
CA GLU A 73 5.13 -3.68 -4.68
C GLU A 73 6.61 -3.77 -5.08
N PHE A 74 7.11 -2.80 -5.87
CA PHE A 74 8.51 -2.72 -6.25
C PHE A 74 9.41 -2.34 -5.08
N GLY A 75 9.01 -1.36 -4.26
CA GLY A 75 9.79 -0.92 -3.10
C GLY A 75 10.06 -2.03 -2.09
N PHE A 76 9.09 -2.92 -1.89
CA PHE A 76 9.24 -4.10 -1.04
C PHE A 76 9.72 -5.35 -1.77
N ASN A 77 9.96 -5.26 -3.08
CA ASN A 77 10.31 -6.38 -3.96
C ASN A 77 9.31 -7.54 -3.78
N ALA A 78 8.01 -7.23 -3.75
CA ALA A 78 6.90 -8.15 -3.51
C ALA A 78 6.12 -8.52 -4.79
N VAL A 79 6.78 -8.38 -5.95
CA VAL A 79 6.23 -8.64 -7.29
C VAL A 79 5.63 -10.05 -7.39
N SER A 80 4.52 -10.18 -8.13
CA SER A 80 3.79 -11.39 -8.56
C SER A 80 2.50 -11.70 -7.79
N THR A 81 2.57 -12.08 -6.51
CA THR A 81 1.37 -12.54 -5.79
C THR A 81 0.39 -11.40 -5.54
N TRP A 82 0.90 -10.21 -5.26
CA TRP A 82 0.06 -9.06 -4.93
C TRP A 82 -0.80 -8.60 -6.11
N ILE A 83 -0.24 -8.53 -7.33
CA ILE A 83 -1.03 -8.21 -8.53
C ILE A 83 -2.10 -9.26 -8.83
N GLN A 84 -1.84 -10.56 -8.61
CA GLN A 84 -2.85 -11.61 -8.82
C GLN A 84 -4.04 -11.46 -7.87
N ASN A 85 -3.79 -11.16 -6.60
CA ASN A 85 -4.85 -10.92 -5.63
C ASN A 85 -5.64 -9.64 -5.93
N TYR A 86 -4.96 -8.59 -6.43
CA TYR A 86 -5.60 -7.40 -6.96
C TYR A 86 -6.56 -7.74 -8.12
N GLU A 87 -6.12 -8.52 -9.11
CA GLU A 87 -6.94 -8.93 -10.25
C GLU A 87 -8.15 -9.75 -9.81
N GLU A 88 -7.97 -10.67 -8.85
CA GLU A 88 -9.05 -11.48 -8.30
C GLU A 88 -10.09 -10.60 -7.57
N THR A 89 -9.66 -9.70 -6.68
CA THR A 89 -10.60 -8.87 -5.91
C THR A 89 -11.41 -7.93 -6.81
N THR A 90 -10.78 -7.35 -7.84
CA THR A 90 -11.44 -6.39 -8.73
C THR A 90 -12.38 -7.07 -9.72
N SER A 91 -12.05 -8.29 -10.16
CA SER A 91 -12.94 -9.11 -10.99
C SER A 91 -14.17 -9.58 -10.20
N THR A 92 -13.96 -10.07 -8.98
CA THR A 92 -15.02 -10.71 -8.19
C THR A 92 -15.83 -9.75 -7.32
N HIS A 93 -15.36 -8.51 -7.10
CA HIS A 93 -15.96 -7.56 -6.15
C HIS A 93 -16.10 -8.17 -4.75
N GLY A 94 -15.00 -8.75 -4.25
CA GLY A 94 -14.93 -9.42 -2.95
C GLY A 94 -13.52 -9.44 -2.38
N PRO A 95 -13.29 -10.12 -1.24
CA PRO A 95 -11.99 -10.15 -0.59
C PRO A 95 -10.98 -11.04 -1.34
N SER A 96 -9.71 -10.66 -1.34
CA SER A 96 -8.59 -11.52 -1.77
C SER A 96 -7.33 -11.21 -0.95
N ARG A 97 -6.46 -12.20 -0.75
CA ARG A 97 -5.32 -12.09 0.18
C ARG A 97 -4.07 -12.80 -0.34
N GLY A 98 -2.92 -12.15 -0.18
CA GLY A 98 -1.62 -12.71 -0.56
C GLY A 98 -0.53 -12.37 0.43
N ILE A 99 0.32 -13.35 0.77
CA ILE A 99 1.51 -13.14 1.60
C ILE A 99 2.76 -13.28 0.74
N VAL A 100 3.59 -12.24 0.71
CA VAL A 100 4.89 -12.22 0.04
C VAL A 100 5.94 -11.68 0.99
N LYS A 101 7.07 -12.39 1.15
CA LYS A 101 8.21 -11.95 1.98
C LYS A 101 7.80 -11.54 3.41
N GLY A 102 6.83 -12.25 3.98
CA GLY A 102 6.29 -12.00 5.31
C GLY A 102 5.38 -10.78 5.43
N MET A 103 4.95 -10.20 4.30
CA MET A 103 3.96 -9.12 4.24
C MET A 103 2.66 -9.64 3.65
N LEU A 104 1.58 -9.45 4.38
CA LEU A 104 0.21 -9.70 3.94
C LEU A 104 -0.29 -8.46 3.21
N ALA A 105 -0.82 -8.66 2.01
CA ALA A 105 -1.72 -7.74 1.34
C ALA A 105 -3.16 -8.30 1.44
N ASP A 106 -4.02 -7.57 2.13
CA ASP A 106 -5.44 -7.89 2.33
C ASP A 106 -6.29 -6.92 1.50
N TYR A 107 -6.92 -7.43 0.46
CA TYR A 107 -7.70 -6.66 -0.51
C TYR A 107 -9.19 -6.89 -0.30
N ASN A 108 -9.99 -5.86 -0.56
CA ASN A 108 -11.43 -5.96 -0.71
C ASN A 108 -11.95 -4.90 -1.67
N THR A 109 -12.57 -5.33 -2.77
CA THR A 109 -13.28 -4.46 -3.71
C THR A 109 -14.77 -4.54 -3.42
N THR A 110 -15.41 -3.41 -3.16
CA THR A 110 -16.86 -3.36 -2.93
C THR A 110 -17.64 -3.48 -4.24
N ALA A 111 -18.96 -3.69 -4.15
CA ALA A 111 -19.85 -3.67 -5.31
C ALA A 111 -19.85 -2.32 -6.06
N ASP A 112 -19.50 -1.23 -5.39
CA ASP A 112 -19.36 0.11 -5.98
C ASP A 112 -17.97 0.35 -6.61
N ASN A 113 -17.20 -0.72 -6.81
CA ASN A 113 -15.84 -0.70 -7.35
C ASN A 113 -14.84 0.14 -6.52
N VAL A 114 -15.06 0.22 -5.20
CA VAL A 114 -14.11 0.84 -4.26
C VAL A 114 -13.18 -0.24 -3.73
N LEU A 115 -11.91 -0.13 -4.04
CA LEU A 115 -10.87 -1.04 -3.56
C LEU A 115 -10.26 -0.52 -2.27
N THR A 116 -10.14 -1.39 -1.26
CA THR A 116 -9.26 -1.19 -0.12
C THR A 116 -8.18 -2.26 -0.12
N VAL A 117 -6.91 -1.87 -0.02
CA VAL A 117 -5.80 -2.79 0.27
C VAL A 117 -5.10 -2.38 1.56
N SER A 118 -4.86 -3.37 2.43
CA SER A 118 -4.07 -3.22 3.64
C SER A 118 -2.79 -4.03 3.57
N LEU A 119 -1.64 -3.38 3.71
CA LEU A 119 -0.34 -4.04 3.78
C LEU A 119 0.11 -4.11 5.24
N THR A 120 0.41 -5.31 5.72
CA THR A 120 0.93 -5.53 7.08
C THR A 120 2.06 -6.54 7.06
N ARG A 121 2.97 -6.47 8.03
CA ARG A 121 3.96 -7.55 8.21
C ARG A 121 3.38 -8.58 9.16
N VAL A 122 3.37 -9.83 8.73
CA VAL A 122 2.84 -10.98 9.48
C VAL A 122 3.92 -11.99 9.88
N SER A 123 5.12 -11.91 9.28
CA SER A 123 6.25 -12.75 9.67
C SER A 123 7.61 -12.13 9.28
N GLY A 124 8.70 -12.70 9.81
CA GLY A 124 10.07 -12.30 9.52
C GLY A 124 10.50 -10.95 10.14
N LYS A 125 11.82 -10.71 10.16
CA LYS A 125 12.38 -9.48 10.75
C LYS A 125 12.16 -8.28 9.83
N ALA A 126 11.57 -7.21 10.38
CA ALA A 126 11.42 -5.95 9.66
C ALA A 126 12.81 -5.37 9.33
N PRO A 127 13.01 -4.82 8.11
CA PRO A 127 14.21 -4.05 7.81
C PRO A 127 14.30 -2.87 8.77
N ALA A 128 15.54 -2.53 9.15
CA ALA A 128 15.83 -1.33 9.92
C ALA A 128 15.46 -0.09 9.10
#